data_AF-A0A1J1LJN6-F1
#
_entry.id   AF-A0A1J1LJN6-F1
#
_cell.length_a   1.000
_cell.length_b   1.000
_cell.length_c   1.000
_cell.angle_alpha   90.00
_cell.angle_beta   90.00
_cell.angle_gamma   90.00
#
_symmetry.space_group_name_H-M   'P 1'
#
loop_
_entity.id
_entity.type
_entity.pdbx_description
1 polymer ?
#
loop_
_entity_poly.entity_id
_entity_poly.type
_entity_poly.pdbx_seq_one_letter_code
_entity_poly.pdbx_strand_id
1 'polypeptide(L)'
;MGQLRDEQRQRAISALNGFLSTPLSDLIQPSPDRGVTSVLQLFQQVVTTVPAYQRFLAEYYQSIPNIKTLEDFQTLPLITKENYLRQYSLSQLCRNGQLETCDLIAVSSGSTGNPTF
;
A
#
# COMPACT_ATOMS: atom_id res chain seq x y z
N MET A 1 27.07 -2.01 -24.57
CA MET A 1 27.13 -2.20 -23.10
C MET A 1 27.81 -0.99 -22.49
N GLY A 2 27.04 -0.06 -21.90
CA GLY A 2 27.60 1.17 -21.32
C GLY A 2 28.34 0.86 -20.03
N GLN A 3 29.62 1.25 -19.94
CA GLN A 3 30.40 1.14 -18.72
C GLN A 3 29.72 1.94 -17.59
N LEU A 4 29.46 1.29 -16.46
CA LEU A 4 29.09 1.96 -15.22
C LEU A 4 30.18 2.98 -14.88
N ARG A 5 29.79 4.24 -14.66
CA ARG A 5 30.68 5.31 -14.20
C ARG A 5 31.35 4.85 -12.91
N ASP A 6 32.63 5.14 -12.72
CA ASP A 6 33.42 4.57 -11.62
C ASP A 6 32.81 4.86 -10.23
N GLU A 7 32.16 6.01 -10.06
CA GLU A 7 31.38 6.34 -8.84
C GLU A 7 30.22 5.37 -8.58
N GLN A 8 29.49 4.97 -9.63
CA GLN A 8 28.39 4.01 -9.51
C GLN A 8 28.92 2.62 -9.16
N ARG A 9 30.07 2.24 -9.73
CA ARG A 9 30.75 0.98 -9.41
C ARG A 9 31.21 0.98 -7.95
N GLN A 10 31.83 2.06 -7.50
CA GLN A 10 32.30 2.19 -6.12
C GLN A 10 31.15 2.16 -5.12
N ARG A 11 30.04 2.85 -5.41
CA ARG A 11 28.83 2.81 -4.59
C ARG A 11 28.26 1.40 -4.50
N ALA A 12 28.19 0.67 -5.62
CA ALA A 12 27.66 -0.69 -5.65
C ALA A 12 28.52 -1.67 -4.84
N ILE A 13 29.85 -1.62 -5.01
CA ILE A 13 30.79 -2.45 -4.25
C ILE A 13 30.70 -2.14 -2.74
N SER A 14 30.65 -0.86 -2.38
CA SER A 14 30.51 -0.43 -0.99
C SER A 14 29.19 -0.93 -0.38
N ALA A 15 28.06 -0.81 -1.09
CA ALA A 15 26.78 -1.31 -0.63
C ALA A 15 26.76 -2.84 -0.47
N LEU A 16 27.34 -3.58 -1.43
CA LEU A 16 27.43 -5.03 -1.37
C LEU A 16 28.30 -5.50 -0.19
N ASN A 17 29.46 -4.87 0.01
CA ASN A 17 30.32 -5.17 1.15
C ASN A 17 29.62 -4.85 2.47
N GLY A 18 28.89 -3.73 2.54
CA GLY A 18 28.04 -3.39 3.68
C GLY A 18 27.02 -4.50 3.96
N PHE A 19 26.30 -4.95 2.94
CA PHE A 19 25.33 -6.03 3.07
C PHE A 19 25.96 -7.36 3.54
N LEU A 20 27.03 -7.81 2.90
CA LEU A 20 27.69 -9.08 3.22
C LEU A 20 28.34 -9.10 4.61
N SER A 21 28.75 -7.94 5.10
CA SER A 21 29.41 -7.81 6.42
C SER A 21 28.43 -7.53 7.56
N THR A 22 27.17 -7.18 7.27
CA THR A 22 26.16 -6.95 8.30
C THR A 22 25.59 -8.28 8.79
N PRO A 23 25.70 -8.62 10.10
CA PRO A 23 25.07 -9.81 10.64
C PRO A 23 23.57 -9.84 10.36
N LEU A 24 23.05 -11.00 9.95
CA LEU A 24 21.61 -11.15 9.67
C LEU A 24 20.75 -10.74 10.87
N SER A 25 21.22 -11.02 12.09
CA SER A 25 20.57 -10.62 13.35
C SER A 25 20.26 -9.13 13.42
N ASP A 26 21.10 -8.30 12.82
CA ASP A 26 20.99 -6.84 12.89
C ASP A 26 20.02 -6.34 11.81
N LEU A 27 19.97 -7.03 10.66
CA LEU A 27 19.04 -6.74 9.57
C LEU A 27 17.60 -7.13 9.87
N ILE A 28 17.39 -8.16 10.68
CA ILE A 28 16.05 -8.68 11.02
C ILE A 28 15.51 -8.13 12.35
N GLN A 29 16.24 -7.22 13.00
CA GLN A 29 15.72 -6.58 14.22
C GLN A 29 14.38 -5.90 13.89
N PRO A 30 13.31 -6.18 14.67
CA PRO A 30 12.05 -5.49 14.49
C PRO A 30 12.29 -3.99 14.61
N SER A 31 11.77 -3.22 13.65
CA SER A 31 11.74 -1.76 13.83
C SER A 31 11.01 -1.43 15.15
N PRO A 32 11.45 -0.40 15.89
CA PRO A 32 10.89 -0.08 17.21
C PRO A 32 9.37 0.12 17.21
N ASP A 33 8.82 0.63 16.10
CA ASP A 33 7.38 0.84 15.92
C ASP A 33 6.69 -0.23 15.06
N ARG A 34 7.43 -1.24 14.55
CA ARG A 34 6.98 -2.23 13.54
C ARG A 34 6.19 -1.62 12.36
N GLY A 35 6.42 -0.36 12.02
CA GLY A 35 5.68 0.37 10.99
C GLY A 35 4.26 0.80 11.37
N VAL A 36 3.87 0.75 12.65
CA VAL A 36 2.55 1.18 13.13
C VAL A 36 2.26 2.63 12.70
N THR A 37 3.25 3.51 12.82
CA THR A 37 3.12 4.91 12.39
C THR A 37 2.77 5.00 10.91
N SER A 38 3.48 4.23 10.08
CA SER A 38 3.27 4.19 8.62
C SER A 38 1.89 3.64 8.26
N VAL A 39 1.40 2.62 8.97
CA VAL A 39 0.06 2.05 8.76
C VAL A 39 -1.02 3.08 9.07
N LEU A 40 -0.93 3.77 10.20
CA LEU A 40 -1.92 4.78 10.59
C LEU A 40 -1.89 5.99 9.64
N GLN A 41 -0.71 6.43 9.21
CA GLN A 41 -0.58 7.49 8.22
C GLN A 41 -1.19 7.09 6.87
N LEU A 42 -0.91 5.87 6.40
CA LEU A 42 -1.49 5.36 5.16
C LEU A 42 -3.00 5.26 5.26
N PHE A 43 -3.54 4.76 6.37
CA PHE A 43 -4.98 4.72 6.61
C PHE A 43 -5.61 6.10 6.48
N GLN A 44 -5.07 7.10 7.17
CA GLN A 44 -5.59 8.47 7.14
C GLN A 44 -5.56 9.06 5.72
N GLN A 45 -4.49 8.79 4.97
CA GLN A 45 -4.39 9.19 3.56
C GLN A 45 -5.44 8.49 2.70
N VAL A 46 -5.65 7.18 2.87
CA VAL A 46 -6.60 6.42 2.04
C VAL A 46 -8.04 6.82 2.34
N VAL A 47 -8.42 6.97 3.61
CA VAL A 47 -9.76 7.44 4.02
C VAL A 47 -10.10 8.80 3.45
N THR A 48 -9.11 9.69 3.33
CA THR A 48 -9.33 11.06 2.85
C THR A 48 -9.25 11.18 1.33
N THR A 49 -8.42 10.36 0.67
CA THR A 49 -8.15 10.51 -0.77
C THR A 49 -8.82 9.46 -1.64
N VAL A 50 -9.24 8.31 -1.14
CA VAL A 50 -9.86 7.25 -1.98
C VAL A 50 -11.38 7.28 -1.80
N PRO A 51 -12.16 7.75 -2.80
CA PRO A 51 -13.61 7.91 -2.68
C PRO A 51 -14.34 6.62 -2.28
N ALA A 52 -13.95 5.48 -2.86
CA ALA A 52 -14.54 4.18 -2.56
C ALA A 52 -14.33 3.78 -1.09
N TYR A 53 -13.13 4.00 -0.54
CA TYR A 53 -12.82 3.60 0.83
C TYR A 53 -13.55 4.46 1.85
N GLN A 54 -13.63 5.77 1.60
CA GLN A 54 -14.41 6.67 2.43
C GLN A 54 -15.89 6.23 2.49
N ARG A 55 -16.47 5.91 1.33
CA ARG A 55 -17.87 5.51 1.21
C ARG A 55 -18.14 4.14 1.83
N PHE A 56 -17.25 3.18 1.61
CA PHE A 56 -17.31 1.86 2.22
C PHE A 56 -17.32 1.91 3.75
N LEU A 57 -16.43 2.71 4.36
CA LEU A 57 -16.43 2.87 5.82
C LEU A 57 -17.65 3.63 6.33
N ALA A 58 -18.07 4.68 5.63
CA ALA A 58 -19.29 5.43 5.98
C ALA A 58 -20.54 4.55 5.95
N GLU A 59 -20.65 3.64 4.97
CA GLU A 59 -21.77 2.71 4.87
C GLU A 59 -21.70 1.64 5.97
N TYR A 60 -20.51 1.11 6.26
CA TYR A 60 -20.34 0.06 7.28
C TYR A 60 -20.57 0.58 8.71
N TYR A 61 -20.03 1.75 9.04
CA TYR A 61 -20.08 2.33 10.40
C TYR A 61 -21.13 3.44 10.56
N GLN A 62 -21.90 3.74 9.51
CA GLN A 62 -22.82 4.89 9.45
C GLN A 62 -22.11 6.24 9.72
N SER A 63 -20.78 6.26 9.64
CA SER A 63 -19.89 7.39 9.94
C SER A 63 -18.46 7.06 9.49
N ILE A 64 -17.57 8.06 9.46
CA ILE A 64 -16.13 7.80 9.28
C ILE A 64 -15.52 7.49 10.65
N PRO A 65 -14.99 6.28 10.87
CA PRO A 65 -14.41 5.91 12.16
C PRO A 65 -13.13 6.70 12.43
N ASN A 66 -12.92 7.08 13.70
CA ASN A 66 -11.73 7.79 14.15
C ASN A 66 -10.66 6.80 14.62
N ILE A 67 -9.83 6.32 13.70
CA ILE A 67 -8.77 5.33 13.98
C ILE A 67 -7.50 6.05 14.43
N LYS A 68 -7.05 5.80 15.67
CA LYS A 68 -5.86 6.44 16.27
C LYS A 68 -4.79 5.44 16.71
N THR A 69 -5.17 4.21 17.02
CA THR A 69 -4.23 3.16 17.46
C THR A 69 -4.23 1.97 16.52
N LEU A 70 -3.27 1.06 16.72
CA LEU A 70 -3.23 -0.19 15.96
C LEU A 70 -4.45 -1.08 16.29
N GLU A 71 -4.89 -1.07 17.54
CA GLU A 71 -6.08 -1.80 17.99
C GLU A 71 -7.34 -1.28 17.29
N ASP A 72 -7.49 0.05 17.18
CA ASP A 72 -8.59 0.64 16.40
C ASP A 72 -8.54 0.16 14.94
N PHE A 73 -7.35 0.20 14.32
CA PHE A 73 -7.14 -0.21 12.93
C PHE A 73 -7.53 -1.67 12.70
N GLN A 74 -7.28 -2.55 13.67
CA GLN A 74 -7.65 -3.97 13.61
C GLN A 74 -9.16 -4.21 13.64
N THR A 75 -9.98 -3.21 13.99
CA THR A 75 -11.45 -3.33 13.97
C THR A 75 -12.07 -3.06 12.59
N LEU A 76 -11.28 -2.57 11.62
CA LEU A 76 -11.77 -2.22 10.29
C LEU A 76 -12.35 -3.43 9.54
N PRO A 77 -13.45 -3.27 8.77
CA PRO A 77 -14.00 -4.35 7.98
C PRO A 77 -13.01 -4.81 6.90
N LEU A 78 -12.95 -6.11 6.69
CA LEU A 78 -12.15 -6.69 5.61
C LEU A 78 -12.75 -6.35 4.25
N ILE A 79 -11.89 -6.02 3.29
CA ILE A 79 -12.24 -5.79 1.89
C ILE A 79 -12.24 -7.12 1.13
N THR A 80 -13.27 -7.34 0.33
CA THR A 80 -13.41 -8.44 -0.63
C THR A 80 -13.73 -7.90 -2.03
N LYS A 81 -13.80 -8.79 -3.02
CA LYS A 81 -14.24 -8.37 -4.36
C LYS A 81 -15.70 -7.94 -4.36
N GLU A 82 -16.50 -8.60 -3.55
CA GLU A 82 -17.96 -8.48 -3.49
C GLU A 82 -18.38 -7.25 -2.70
N ASN A 83 -17.73 -6.95 -1.57
CA ASN A 83 -18.14 -5.84 -0.71
C ASN A 83 -17.47 -4.50 -1.07
N TYR A 84 -16.48 -4.51 -1.96
CA TYR A 84 -15.68 -3.33 -2.28
C TYR A 84 -15.37 -3.24 -3.77
N LEU A 85 -14.54 -4.14 -4.32
CA LEU A 85 -13.98 -3.97 -5.67
C LEU A 85 -15.06 -3.85 -6.75
N ARG A 86 -16.15 -4.63 -6.66
CA ARG A 86 -17.28 -4.62 -7.61
C ARG A 86 -18.33 -3.55 -7.32
N GLN A 87 -18.26 -2.90 -6.16
CA GLN A 87 -19.26 -1.89 -5.75
C GLN A 87 -18.93 -0.49 -6.26
N TYR A 88 -17.68 -0.27 -6.68
CA TYR A 88 -17.18 1.04 -7.05
C TYR A 88 -16.53 1.00 -8.43
N SER A 89 -16.68 2.08 -9.18
CA SER A 89 -15.98 2.25 -10.46
C SER A 89 -14.47 2.38 -10.25
N LEU A 90 -13.70 2.06 -11.28
CA LEU A 90 -12.23 2.14 -11.23
C LEU A 90 -11.71 3.53 -10.80
N SER A 91 -12.33 4.62 -11.22
CA SER A 91 -11.94 5.96 -10.79
C SER A 91 -12.15 6.17 -9.29
N GLN A 92 -13.25 5.69 -8.72
CA GLN A 92 -13.52 5.77 -7.27
C GLN A 92 -12.53 4.96 -6.43
N LEU A 93 -11.91 3.94 -7.01
CA LEU A 93 -10.86 3.15 -6.36
C LEU A 93 -9.48 3.84 -6.40
N CYS A 94 -9.32 4.88 -7.23
CA CYS A 94 -8.10 5.67 -7.33
C CYS A 94 -8.08 6.82 -6.33
N ARG A 95 -6.87 7.26 -5.98
CA ARG A 95 -6.69 8.49 -5.19
C ARG A 95 -7.28 9.68 -5.93
N ASN A 96 -7.98 10.52 -5.19
CA ASN A 96 -8.73 11.70 -5.61
C ASN A 96 -9.76 11.44 -6.72
N GLY A 97 -10.10 10.18 -7.03
CA GLY A 97 -10.94 9.86 -8.18
C GLY A 97 -10.22 9.95 -9.53
N GLN A 98 -8.90 10.15 -9.56
CA GLN A 98 -8.15 10.57 -10.75
C GLN A 98 -7.48 9.41 -11.46
N LEU A 99 -8.27 8.61 -12.20
CA LEU A 99 -7.74 7.49 -12.99
C LEU A 99 -6.75 7.94 -14.07
N GLU A 100 -6.94 9.12 -14.64
CA GLU A 100 -6.09 9.72 -15.67
C GLU A 100 -4.65 10.01 -15.21
N THR A 101 -4.41 9.99 -13.89
CA THR A 101 -3.06 10.16 -13.31
C THR A 101 -2.32 8.84 -13.11
N CYS A 102 -2.96 7.71 -13.40
CA CYS A 102 -2.37 6.39 -13.23
C CYS A 102 -1.62 5.96 -14.50
N ASP A 103 -0.33 5.64 -14.37
CA ASP A 103 0.49 5.20 -15.51
C ASP A 103 0.34 3.70 -15.85
N LEU A 104 -0.24 2.90 -14.95
CA LEU A 104 -0.33 1.45 -15.07
C LEU A 104 -1.64 0.92 -14.51
N ILE A 105 -2.29 0.06 -15.29
CA ILE A 105 -3.39 -0.81 -14.84
C ILE A 105 -2.91 -2.25 -14.95
N ALA A 106 -2.93 -2.97 -13.84
CA ALA A 106 -2.56 -4.38 -13.77
C ALA A 106 -3.78 -5.21 -13.41
N VAL A 107 -3.95 -6.35 -14.09
CA VAL A 107 -5.13 -7.19 -13.96
C VAL A 107 -4.69 -8.62 -13.67
N SER A 108 -5.20 -9.21 -12.59
CA SER A 108 -4.95 -10.62 -12.31
C SER A 108 -5.73 -11.49 -13.30
N SER A 109 -5.19 -12.65 -13.70
CA SER A 109 -5.85 -13.59 -14.61
C SER A 109 -7.23 -14.04 -14.17
N GLY A 110 -7.57 -13.93 -12.87
CA GLY A 110 -8.91 -14.10 -12.33
C GLY A 110 -9.50 -15.48 -12.64
N SER A 111 -9.39 -16.43 -11.71
CA SER A 111 -9.94 -17.78 -11.88
C SER A 111 -11.47 -17.83 -12.10
N THR A 112 -12.18 -16.74 -11.81
CA THR A 112 -13.63 -16.60 -11.95
C THR A 112 -14.09 -16.15 -13.35
N GLY A 113 -13.18 -15.97 -14.30
CA GLY A 113 -13.47 -15.65 -15.72
C GLY A 113 -13.90 -14.20 -16.01
N ASN A 114 -14.46 -13.49 -15.03
CA ASN A 114 -14.81 -12.07 -15.18
C ASN A 114 -13.69 -11.16 -14.65
N PRO A 115 -13.10 -10.31 -15.52
CA PRO A 115 -12.19 -9.25 -15.09
C PRO A 115 -12.88 -8.33 -14.08
N THR A 116 -12.14 -7.78 -13.12
CA THR A 116 -12.72 -6.97 -12.03
C THR A 116 -12.18 -5.53 -12.11
N PHE A 117 -12.90 -4.66 -12.83
CA PHE A 117 -12.69 -3.20 -12.92
C PHE A 117 -14.05 -2.51 -13.13
#